data_AF-A0A920TWQ7-F1
#
_entry.id   AF-A0A920TWQ7-F1
#
_cell.length_a   1.000
_cell.length_b   1.000
_cell.length_c   1.000
_cell.angle_alpha   90.00
_cell.angle_beta   90.00
_cell.angle_gamma   90.00
#
_symmetry.space_group_name_H-M   'P 1'
#
loop_
_entity.id
_entity.type
_entity.pdbx_description
1 polymer ?
#
loop_
_entity_poly.entity_id
_entity_poly.type
_entity_poly.pdbx_seq_one_letter_code
_entity_poly.pdbx_strand_id
1 'polypeptide(L)'
;MRKFWRVFGWIFLGIFIQFKFNALYGIVFLENLNFHDRSYWVEMKMTPTDESLRILKVKTTVHHSLGADYFANVYIPDKYKVLNHEPYKGVEAIPGYQAYKMNMKRKYRDVLAQTNFILTPNKKVISPMPMMVHFENLKQRLHADESFKISTQNKKTEIEGPEKSEAIYPQKLGM
;
A
#
# COMPACT_ATOMS: atom_id res chain seq x y z
N MET A 1 22.14 -46.63 -2.43
CA MET A 1 22.53 -45.55 -3.38
C MET A 1 21.43 -45.19 -4.40
N ARG A 2 20.85 -46.13 -5.17
CA ARG A 2 19.89 -45.82 -6.24
C ARG A 2 18.62 -45.04 -5.81
N LYS A 3 18.09 -45.31 -4.61
CA LYS A 3 16.95 -44.57 -4.03
C LYS A 3 17.31 -43.13 -3.65
N PHE A 4 18.52 -42.90 -3.14
CA PHE A 4 19.01 -41.57 -2.76
C PHE A 4 19.13 -40.65 -3.98
N TRP A 5 19.78 -41.13 -5.05
CA TRP A 5 19.92 -40.37 -6.31
C TRP A 5 18.57 -40.06 -6.98
N ARG A 6 17.58 -40.94 -6.83
CA ARG A 6 16.22 -40.70 -7.34
C ARG A 6 15.53 -39.58 -6.57
N VAL A 7 15.57 -39.60 -5.23
CA VAL A 7 14.99 -38.54 -4.38
C VAL A 7 15.73 -37.21 -4.59
N PHE A 8 17.06 -37.26 -4.64
CA PHE A 8 17.89 -36.09 -4.88
C PHE A 8 17.62 -35.47 -6.26
N GLY A 9 17.44 -36.29 -7.30
CA GLY A 9 17.05 -35.83 -8.64
C GLY A 9 15.69 -35.13 -8.66
N TRP A 10 14.68 -35.65 -7.93
CA TRP A 10 13.37 -34.98 -7.82
C TRP A 10 13.44 -33.65 -7.07
N ILE A 11 14.28 -33.55 -6.04
CA ILE A 11 14.51 -32.29 -5.32
C ILE A 11 15.16 -31.24 -6.23
N PHE A 12 16.23 -31.62 -6.96
CA PHE A 12 16.89 -30.72 -7.90
C PHE A 12 15.98 -30.30 -9.06
N LEU A 13 15.16 -31.23 -9.57
CA LEU A 13 14.17 -30.91 -10.61
C LEU A 13 13.13 -29.91 -10.09
N GLY A 14 12.63 -30.10 -8.87
CA GLY A 14 11.71 -29.16 -8.22
C GLY A 14 12.30 -27.77 -8.05
N ILE A 15 13.54 -27.69 -7.56
CA ILE A 15 14.28 -26.43 -7.40
C ILE A 15 14.50 -25.75 -8.75
N PHE A 16 14.93 -26.49 -9.78
CA PHE A 16 15.18 -25.96 -11.12
C PHE A 16 13.91 -25.40 -11.77
N ILE A 17 12.80 -26.13 -11.64
CA ILE A 17 11.49 -25.68 -12.12
C ILE A 17 11.04 -24.42 -11.39
N GLN A 18 11.19 -24.37 -10.06
CA GLN A 18 10.88 -23.19 -9.25
C GLN A 18 11.70 -21.96 -9.69
N PHE A 19 13.01 -22.11 -9.93
CA PHE A 19 13.85 -21.00 -10.41
C PHE A 19 13.40 -20.49 -11.79
N LYS A 20 13.02 -21.38 -12.71
CA LYS A 20 12.53 -21.00 -14.04
C LYS A 20 11.21 -20.23 -13.98
N PHE A 21 10.26 -20.68 -13.17
CA PHE A 21 8.99 -19.97 -13.00
C PHE A 21 9.15 -18.62 -12.30
N ASN A 22 10.07 -18.51 -11.33
CA ASN A 22 10.35 -17.25 -10.64
C ASN A 22 11.04 -16.23 -11.57
N ALA A 23 11.97 -16.69 -12.41
CA ALA A 23 12.59 -15.85 -13.44
C ALA A 23 11.58 -15.40 -14.50
N LEU A 24 10.70 -16.30 -14.96
CA LEU A 24 9.63 -15.95 -15.92
C LEU A 24 8.65 -14.93 -15.31
N TYR A 25 8.29 -15.10 -14.04
CA TYR A 25 7.49 -14.11 -13.30
C TYR A 25 8.18 -12.74 -13.27
N GLY A 26 9.48 -12.70 -12.97
CA GLY A 26 10.28 -11.48 -13.00
C GLY A 26 10.33 -10.82 -14.39
N ILE A 27 10.44 -11.60 -15.46
CA ILE A 27 10.43 -11.10 -16.84
C ILE A 27 9.07 -10.52 -17.20
N VAL A 28 7.97 -11.24 -16.94
CA VAL A 28 6.61 -10.75 -17.21
C VAL A 28 6.29 -9.50 -16.37
N PHE A 29 6.83 -9.41 -15.15
CA PHE A 29 6.72 -8.24 -14.29
C PHE A 29 7.47 -7.03 -14.88
N LEU A 30 8.72 -7.22 -15.32
CA LEU A 30 9.54 -6.19 -15.97
C LEU A 30 8.98 -5.76 -17.34
N GLU A 31 8.45 -6.70 -18.11
CA GLU A 31 7.78 -6.46 -19.39
C GLU A 31 6.60 -5.53 -19.15
N ASN A 32 5.63 -5.94 -18.34
CA ASN A 32 4.44 -5.12 -18.12
C ASN A 32 4.71 -3.79 -17.38
N LEU A 33 5.74 -3.72 -16.53
CA LEU A 33 6.27 -2.47 -15.98
C LEU A 33 6.61 -1.43 -17.09
N ASN A 34 6.99 -1.93 -18.26
CA ASN A 34 7.43 -1.16 -19.42
C ASN A 34 6.39 -1.07 -20.54
N PHE A 35 5.32 -1.88 -20.55
CA PHE A 35 4.30 -1.95 -21.62
C PHE A 35 2.91 -1.44 -21.23
N HIS A 36 2.67 -1.08 -19.97
CA HIS A 36 1.39 -0.53 -19.52
C HIS A 36 1.57 0.72 -18.66
N ASP A 37 0.72 1.72 -18.91
CA ASP A 37 0.58 2.87 -18.03
C ASP A 37 0.08 2.41 -16.66
N ARG A 38 0.73 2.91 -15.60
CA ARG A 38 0.37 2.57 -14.23
C ARG A 38 -0.22 3.79 -13.55
N SER A 39 -1.48 3.67 -13.14
CA SER A 39 -2.17 4.71 -12.39
C SER A 39 -2.38 4.28 -10.95
N TYR A 40 -1.95 5.12 -10.02
CA TYR A 40 -2.14 4.96 -8.59
C TYR A 40 -3.19 5.96 -8.12
N TRP A 41 -4.25 5.46 -7.49
CA TRP A 41 -5.30 6.30 -6.95
C TRP A 41 -5.38 6.18 -5.43
N VAL A 42 -5.50 7.31 -4.76
CA VAL A 42 -5.74 7.40 -3.32
C VAL A 42 -6.99 8.24 -3.09
N GLU A 43 -7.93 7.68 -2.34
CA GLU A 43 -9.11 8.37 -1.85
C GLU A 43 -9.12 8.27 -0.32
N MET A 44 -9.28 9.41 0.35
CA MET A 44 -9.48 9.45 1.80
C MET A 44 -10.74 10.23 2.13
N LYS A 45 -11.62 9.63 2.94
CA LYS A 45 -12.84 10.28 3.43
C LYS A 45 -12.91 10.13 4.93
N MET A 46 -13.16 11.23 5.62
CA MET A 46 -13.36 11.25 7.07
C MET A 46 -14.85 11.38 7.36
N THR A 47 -15.41 10.46 8.15
CA THR A 47 -16.76 10.60 8.67
C THR A 47 -16.69 11.09 10.12
N PRO A 48 -17.28 12.25 10.45
CA PRO A 48 -17.39 12.68 11.83
C PRO A 48 -18.33 11.73 12.58
N THR A 49 -18.02 11.47 13.86
CA THR A 49 -18.94 10.80 14.78
C THR A 49 -19.20 11.73 15.96
N ASP A 50 -20.30 11.52 16.68
CA ASP A 50 -20.75 12.39 17.78
C ASP A 50 -19.73 12.50 18.94
N GLU A 51 -18.74 11.61 18.99
CA GLU A 51 -17.67 11.59 19.98
C GLU A 51 -16.33 12.15 19.44
N SER A 52 -15.23 12.05 20.21
CA SER A 52 -13.86 12.33 19.71
C SER A 52 -13.35 11.32 18.67
N LEU A 53 -14.14 10.30 18.35
CA LEU A 53 -13.78 9.22 17.42
C LEU A 53 -14.00 9.64 15.98
N ARG A 54 -13.10 9.26 15.08
CA ARG A 54 -13.15 9.65 13.67
C ARG A 54 -12.90 8.42 12.82
N ILE A 55 -13.77 8.18 11.84
CA ILE A 55 -13.61 7.07 10.93
C ILE A 55 -12.95 7.60 9.67
N LEU A 56 -11.67 7.28 9.50
CA LEU A 56 -10.92 7.56 8.29
C LEU A 56 -11.05 6.36 7.35
N LYS A 57 -11.81 6.52 6.28
CA LYS A 57 -11.87 5.55 5.19
C LYS A 57 -10.76 5.86 4.18
N VAL A 58 -9.84 4.92 4.01
CA VAL A 58 -8.78 4.97 2.99
C VAL A 58 -9.07 3.92 1.94
N LYS A 59 -9.01 4.33 0.66
CA LYS A 59 -9.14 3.46 -0.49
C LYS A 59 -7.98 3.72 -1.43
N THR A 60 -7.29 2.66 -1.82
CA THR A 60 -6.12 2.72 -2.70
C THR A 60 -6.34 1.78 -3.88
N THR A 61 -6.16 2.28 -5.10
CA THR A 61 -6.32 1.50 -6.33
C THR A 61 -5.04 1.58 -7.16
N VAL A 62 -4.61 0.45 -7.71
CA VAL A 62 -3.54 0.38 -8.70
C VAL A 62 -4.13 -0.21 -9.97
N HIS A 63 -4.16 0.58 -11.03
CA HIS A 63 -4.56 0.12 -12.35
C HIS A 63 -3.42 -0.62 -13.04
N HIS A 64 -3.77 -1.65 -13.80
CA HIS A 64 -2.80 -2.47 -14.57
C HIS A 64 -1.74 -3.14 -13.67
N SER A 65 -2.19 -3.67 -12.53
CA SER A 65 -1.33 -4.36 -11.57
C SER A 65 -1.14 -5.85 -11.90
N LEU A 66 0.07 -6.37 -11.63
CA LEU A 66 0.59 -7.61 -12.19
C LEU A 66 0.72 -8.77 -11.20
N GLY A 67 0.42 -8.54 -9.92
CA GLY A 67 0.71 -9.51 -8.88
C GLY A 67 -0.23 -9.43 -7.69
N ALA A 68 -0.35 -10.54 -6.97
CA ALA A 68 -1.05 -10.58 -5.68
C ALA A 68 -0.22 -9.91 -4.56
N ASP A 69 1.06 -9.60 -4.82
CA ASP A 69 2.04 -9.15 -3.83
C ASP A 69 2.06 -7.63 -3.58
N TYR A 70 1.08 -6.92 -4.13
CA TYR A 70 0.90 -5.50 -3.85
C TYR A 70 0.34 -5.30 -2.45
N PHE A 71 0.79 -4.23 -1.79
CA PHE A 71 0.18 -3.71 -0.58
C PHE A 71 0.39 -2.20 -0.52
N ALA A 72 -0.49 -1.52 0.21
CA ALA A 72 -0.30 -0.11 0.54
C ALA A 72 0.01 0.02 2.03
N ASN A 73 0.94 0.90 2.34
CA ASN A 73 1.20 1.36 3.70
C ASN A 73 0.64 2.75 3.88
N VAL A 74 -0.28 2.89 4.82
CA VAL A 74 -0.78 4.20 5.27
C VAL A 74 0.05 4.60 6.48
N TYR A 75 0.75 5.72 6.37
CA TYR A 75 1.48 6.31 7.47
C TYR A 75 0.62 7.40 8.10
N ILE A 76 0.29 7.20 9.36
CA ILE A 76 -0.54 8.11 10.15
C ILE A 76 0.36 8.80 11.18
N PRO A 77 0.29 10.14 11.35
CA PRO A 77 1.09 10.83 12.35
C PRO A 77 0.84 10.25 13.76
N ASP A 78 1.90 10.09 14.54
CA ASP A 78 1.86 9.55 15.92
C ASP A 78 1.02 10.39 16.90
N LYS A 79 0.62 11.60 16.49
CA LYS A 79 -0.35 12.46 17.18
C LYS A 79 -1.77 11.89 17.16
N TYR A 80 -2.04 10.88 16.35
CA TYR A 80 -3.31 10.16 16.28
C TYR A 80 -3.12 8.71 16.69
N LYS A 81 -3.95 8.23 17.61
CA LYS A 81 -4.01 6.81 17.97
C LYS A 81 -5.05 6.12 17.10
N VAL A 82 -4.64 5.04 16.43
CA VAL A 82 -5.54 4.12 15.74
C VAL A 82 -6.04 3.06 16.73
N LEU A 83 -7.35 2.83 16.78
CA LEU A 83 -7.96 1.95 17.78
C LEU A 83 -8.24 0.54 17.27
N ASN A 84 -8.40 0.35 15.96
CA ASN A 84 -8.86 -0.90 15.37
C ASN A 84 -7.81 -1.65 14.54
N HIS A 85 -6.58 -1.14 14.47
CA HIS A 85 -5.45 -1.77 13.80
C HIS A 85 -4.18 -1.55 14.60
N GLU A 86 -3.34 -2.58 14.67
CA GLU A 86 -2.02 -2.46 15.29
C GLU A 86 -1.02 -1.85 14.29
N PRO A 87 -0.20 -0.87 14.71
CA PRO A 87 0.86 -0.37 13.87
C PRO A 87 1.97 -1.43 13.74
N TYR A 88 2.72 -1.36 12.64
CA TYR A 88 3.93 -2.16 12.46
C TYR A 88 5.09 -1.27 11.98
N LYS A 89 6.29 -1.86 11.84
CA LYS A 89 7.50 -1.10 11.48
C LYS A 89 7.49 -0.48 10.09
N GLY A 90 6.55 -0.87 9.21
CA GLY A 90 6.58 -0.48 7.80
C GLY A 90 7.69 -1.20 7.02
N VAL A 91 7.76 -0.96 5.71
CA VAL A 91 8.97 -1.27 4.91
C VAL A 91 10.05 -0.22 5.17
N GLU A 92 9.64 1.01 5.45
CA GLU A 92 10.50 2.11 5.91
C GLU A 92 9.94 2.69 7.21
N ALA A 93 10.80 2.96 8.19
CA ALA A 93 10.41 3.64 9.42
C ALA A 93 10.49 5.16 9.21
N ILE A 94 9.34 5.84 9.20
CA ILE A 94 9.25 7.29 9.03
C ILE A 94 9.12 7.96 10.40
N PRO A 95 10.05 8.87 10.79
CA PRO A 95 9.98 9.55 12.08
C PRO A 95 8.68 10.35 12.25
N GLY A 96 8.02 10.19 13.40
CA GLY A 96 6.74 10.87 13.70
C GLY A 96 5.50 10.19 13.10
N TYR A 97 5.65 9.00 12.52
CA TYR A 97 4.58 8.26 11.87
C TYR A 97 4.52 6.80 12.32
N GLN A 98 3.31 6.25 12.26
CA GLN A 98 3.05 4.82 12.42
C GLN A 98 2.51 4.25 11.11
N ALA A 99 3.05 3.10 10.69
CA ALA A 99 2.65 2.44 9.45
C ALA A 99 1.53 1.43 9.70
N TYR A 100 0.56 1.41 8.79
CA TYR A 100 -0.57 0.48 8.80
C TYR A 100 -0.67 -0.19 7.43
N LYS A 101 -0.51 -1.52 7.40
CA LYS A 101 -0.55 -2.29 6.15
C LYS A 101 -1.98 -2.52 5.70
N MET A 102 -2.29 -2.09 4.49
CA MET A 102 -3.52 -2.40 3.79
C MET A 102 -3.27 -3.57 2.82
N ASN A 103 -3.98 -4.68 3.06
CA ASN A 103 -3.92 -5.83 2.17
C ASN A 103 -4.73 -5.54 0.90
N MET A 104 -4.01 -5.50 -0.20
CA MET A 104 -4.55 -5.26 -1.52
C MET A 104 -5.09 -6.57 -2.13
N LYS A 105 -6.24 -6.49 -2.79
CA LYS A 105 -6.89 -7.62 -3.45
C LYS A 105 -7.00 -7.34 -4.94
N ARG A 106 -6.63 -8.34 -5.74
CA ARG A 106 -6.79 -8.29 -7.19
C ARG A 106 -8.27 -8.28 -7.56
N LYS A 107 -8.67 -7.33 -8.40
CA LYS A 107 -9.99 -7.16 -8.99
C LYS A 107 -9.85 -7.00 -10.51
N TYR A 108 -10.08 -8.07 -11.25
CA TYR A 108 -9.91 -8.10 -12.72
C TYR A 108 -8.51 -7.60 -13.13
N ARG A 109 -8.40 -6.36 -13.63
CA ARG A 109 -7.16 -5.68 -14.08
C ARG A 109 -6.50 -4.79 -13.01
N ASP A 110 -7.22 -4.49 -11.94
CA ASP A 110 -6.81 -3.55 -10.93
C ASP A 110 -6.54 -4.26 -9.61
N VAL A 111 -5.84 -3.59 -8.72
CA VAL A 111 -5.66 -4.05 -7.36
C VAL A 111 -6.18 -2.98 -6.42
N LEU A 112 -7.05 -3.38 -5.50
CA LEU A 112 -7.77 -2.48 -4.60
C LEU A 112 -7.55 -2.88 -3.16
N ALA A 113 -7.26 -1.91 -2.30
CA ALA A 113 -7.47 -2.04 -0.87
C ALA A 113 -8.43 -0.97 -0.37
N GLN A 114 -9.22 -1.33 0.64
CA GLN A 114 -10.09 -0.42 1.36
C GLN A 114 -10.01 -0.76 2.84
N THR A 115 -9.79 0.24 3.68
CA THR A 115 -9.65 0.06 5.13
C THR A 115 -10.22 1.27 5.83
N ASN A 116 -10.91 1.04 6.95
CA ASN A 116 -11.41 2.08 7.82
C ASN A 116 -10.51 2.12 9.06
N PHE A 117 -9.93 3.26 9.37
CA PHE A 117 -9.17 3.49 10.59
C PHE A 117 -10.00 4.30 11.57
N ILE A 118 -10.10 3.83 12.81
CA ILE A 118 -10.73 4.58 13.89
C ILE A 118 -9.65 5.38 14.59
N LEU A 119 -9.67 6.70 14.40
CA LEU A 119 -8.68 7.63 14.92
C LEU A 119 -9.20 8.37 16.15
N THR A 120 -8.31 8.57 17.12
CA THR A 120 -8.51 9.53 18.21
C THR A 120 -7.29 10.46 18.32
N PRO A 121 -7.48 11.79 18.34
CA PRO A 121 -6.36 12.73 18.48
C PRO A 121 -5.82 12.73 19.92
N ASN A 122 -4.51 12.69 20.08
CA ASN A 122 -3.86 12.71 21.39
C ASN A 122 -3.82 14.11 22.02
N LYS A 123 -4.06 15.17 21.24
CA LYS A 123 -4.10 16.58 21.67
C LYS A 123 -5.35 17.27 21.13
N LYS A 124 -5.79 18.33 21.81
CA LYS A 124 -6.96 19.14 21.39
C LYS A 124 -6.73 19.88 20.08
N VAL A 125 -5.48 20.26 19.81
CA VAL A 125 -5.07 21.00 18.62
C VAL A 125 -3.84 20.31 18.03
N ILE A 126 -3.93 19.96 16.75
CA ILE A 126 -2.88 19.34 15.94
C ILE A 126 -2.83 20.12 14.63
N SER A 127 -1.68 20.74 14.36
CA SER A 127 -1.42 21.41 13.07
C SER A 127 -1.58 20.42 11.90
N PRO A 128 -1.97 20.88 10.71
CA PRO A 128 -2.04 20.03 9.53
C PRO A 128 -0.73 19.26 9.29
N MET A 129 -0.84 17.94 9.12
CA MET A 129 0.28 17.05 8.82
C MET A 129 -0.09 16.15 7.65
N PRO A 130 0.85 15.81 6.75
CA PRO A 130 0.55 14.93 5.63
C PRO A 130 0.22 13.53 6.10
N MET A 131 -0.73 12.91 5.42
CA MET A 131 -1.03 11.48 5.45
C MET A 131 -0.31 10.85 4.27
N MET A 132 0.59 9.91 4.54
CA MET A 132 1.41 9.32 3.48
C MET A 132 0.85 7.95 3.10
N VAL A 133 0.75 7.67 1.80
CA VAL A 133 0.38 6.36 1.29
C VAL A 133 1.47 5.85 0.37
N HIS A 134 2.17 4.80 0.79
CA HIS A 134 3.19 4.17 -0.03
C HIS A 134 2.63 2.91 -0.67
N PHE A 135 2.68 2.87 -1.99
CA PHE A 135 2.39 1.67 -2.78
C PHE A 135 3.67 0.87 -2.92
N GLU A 136 3.63 -0.37 -2.46
CA GLU A 136 4.79 -1.23 -2.38
C GLU A 136 4.49 -2.61 -2.97
N ASN A 137 5.53 -3.22 -3.54
CA ASN A 137 5.51 -4.58 -4.03
C ASN A 137 6.82 -5.27 -3.61
N LEU A 138 6.70 -6.40 -2.90
CA LEU A 138 7.81 -7.13 -2.28
C LEU A 138 8.70 -6.23 -1.39
N LYS A 139 9.78 -5.67 -1.96
CA LYS A 139 10.75 -4.79 -1.27
C LYS A 139 10.94 -3.44 -1.97
N GLN A 140 10.12 -3.13 -2.97
CA GLN A 140 10.25 -1.91 -3.77
C GLN A 140 9.08 -0.97 -3.51
N ARG A 141 9.39 0.31 -3.28
CA ARG A 141 8.42 1.40 -3.36
C ARG A 141 8.14 1.75 -4.81
N LEU A 142 6.86 1.70 -5.19
CA LEU A 142 6.41 1.98 -6.55
C LEU A 142 5.89 3.41 -6.69
N HIS A 143 5.19 3.91 -5.67
CA HIS A 143 4.65 5.26 -5.61
C HIS A 143 4.48 5.70 -4.15
N ALA A 144 4.57 7.01 -3.89
CA ALA A 144 4.26 7.63 -2.62
C ALA A 144 3.33 8.82 -2.87
N ASP A 145 2.20 8.84 -2.18
CA ASP A 145 1.23 9.94 -2.18
C ASP A 145 1.25 10.64 -0.82
N GLU A 146 1.31 11.97 -0.85
CA GLU A 146 1.24 12.85 0.34
C GLU A 146 0.19 13.95 0.16
N SER A 147 -0.77 13.73 -0.75
CA SER A 147 -1.72 14.75 -1.20
C SER A 147 -2.78 15.10 -0.15
N PHE A 148 -2.94 14.25 0.87
CA PHE A 148 -3.91 14.44 1.95
C PHE A 148 -3.21 14.92 3.22
N LYS A 149 -3.87 15.81 3.96
CA LYS A 149 -3.41 16.32 5.26
C LYS A 149 -4.48 16.09 6.31
N ILE A 150 -4.07 15.63 7.48
CA ILE A 150 -4.93 15.50 8.66
C ILE A 150 -4.63 16.62 9.65
N SER A 151 -5.67 17.20 10.23
CA SER A 151 -5.55 18.24 11.26
C SER A 151 -6.61 18.05 12.33
N THR A 152 -6.39 18.63 13.50
CA THR A 152 -7.41 18.67 14.57
C THR A 152 -7.48 20.06 15.18
N GLN A 153 -8.68 20.64 15.26
CA GLN A 153 -8.95 21.87 15.98
C GLN A 153 -10.17 21.69 16.88
N ASN A 154 -10.03 21.98 18.17
CA ASN A 154 -11.12 21.89 19.16
C ASN A 154 -11.86 20.54 19.13
N LYS A 155 -11.11 19.42 19.05
CA LYS A 155 -11.62 18.04 18.92
C LYS A 155 -12.32 17.72 17.59
N LYS A 156 -12.40 18.66 16.64
CA LYS A 156 -12.81 18.38 15.27
C LYS A 156 -11.59 17.97 14.48
N THR A 157 -11.58 16.75 13.96
CA THR A 157 -10.50 16.24 13.10
C THR A 157 -11.02 16.23 11.69
N GLU A 158 -10.23 16.77 10.78
CA GLU A 158 -10.59 16.92 9.38
C GLU A 158 -9.47 16.35 8.51
N ILE A 159 -9.84 16.01 7.27
CA ILE A 159 -8.90 15.64 6.24
C ILE A 159 -9.06 16.59 5.07
N GLU A 160 -7.97 17.23 4.70
CA GLU A 160 -7.88 18.16 3.57
C GLU A 160 -7.13 17.46 2.43
N GLY A 161 -7.64 17.58 1.21
CA GLY A 161 -7.04 16.96 0.04
C GLY A 161 -8.00 16.93 -1.16
N PRO A 162 -7.54 16.43 -2.31
CA PRO A 162 -8.42 16.24 -3.47
C PRO A 162 -9.46 15.15 -3.19
N GLU A 163 -10.55 15.11 -3.94
CA GLU A 163 -11.51 13.99 -3.83
C GLU A 163 -10.84 12.64 -4.14
N LYS A 164 -9.93 12.65 -5.11
CA LYS A 164 -9.09 11.53 -5.54
C LYS A 164 -7.72 12.08 -5.93
N SER A 165 -6.65 11.58 -5.31
CA SER A 165 -5.29 11.80 -5.80
C SER A 165 -4.96 10.75 -6.85
N GLU A 166 -4.37 11.17 -7.97
CA GLU A 166 -4.02 10.30 -9.09
C GLU A 166 -2.60 10.59 -9.57
N ALA A 167 -1.79 9.53 -9.65
CA ALA A 167 -0.46 9.56 -10.25
C ALA A 167 -0.39 8.55 -11.39
N ILE A 168 -0.12 9.04 -12.59
CA ILE A 168 0.03 8.22 -13.80
C ILE A 168 1.51 8.18 -14.16
N TYR A 169 2.05 6.98 -14.29
CA TYR A 169 3.40 6.75 -14.79
C TYR A 169 3.29 6.21 -16.21
N PRO A 170 3.52 7.07 -17.23
CA PRO A 170 3.37 6.67 -18.61
C PRO A 170 4.43 5.65 -19.02
N GLN A 171 4.11 4.89 -20.04
CA GLN A 171 5.00 3.96 -20.70
C GLN A 171 6.32 4.65 -21.09
N LYS A 172 7.46 4.09 -20.66
CA LYS A 172 8.79 4.63 -20.99
C LYS A 172 9.26 4.28 -22.40
N LEU A 173 8.71 3.23 -22.99
CA LEU A 173 8.92 2.89 -24.39
C LEU A 173 7.84 3.58 -25.20
N GLY A 174 8.15 4.77 -25.72
CA GLY A 174 7.35 5.44 -26.74
C GLY A 174 7.41 4.65 -28.05
N MET A 175 6.66 3.54 -28.11
CA MET A 175 6.28 2.86 -29.35
C MET A 175 4.75 2.80 -29.39
#